data_AF-A0A3E2XR43-F1
#
_entry.id   AF-A0A3E2XR43-F1
#
_cell.length_a   1.000
_cell.length_b   1.000
_cell.length_c   1.000
_cell.angle_alpha   90.00
_cell.angle_beta   90.00
_cell.angle_gamma   90.00
#
_symmetry.space_group_name_H-M   'P 1'
#
loop_
_entity.id
_entity.type
_entity.pdbx_description
1 polymer ?
#
loop_
_entity_poly.entity_id
_entity_poly.type
_entity_poly.pdbx_seq_one_letter_code
_entity_poly.pdbx_strand_id
1 'polypeptide(L)'
;MKKKLLLCIFFFVLLSAGCSHSSAPENAADHAVSETDTITISTSSDTIAVQEEQTYNQLEDTASDTSQSSQTIAASEDSDVDYNLTTMDSDMIYATVFQITNHPEDYVGKTFQIEGIFSSSYADTLDRYFYYCIIKDALACCAQGLEFVLSDSEELSPEDYPAEGTEIIVRGTLEAYTEPGFSVSYGRLVDASYTLVSSEP
;
A
#
# COMPACT_ATOMS: atom_id res chain seq x y z
N MET A 1 -8.06 -5.95 39.47
CA MET A 1 -8.13 -4.50 39.79
C MET A 1 -8.07 -3.73 38.48
N LYS A 2 -9.14 -3.00 38.15
CA LYS A 2 -9.41 -2.42 36.83
C LYS A 2 -8.55 -1.16 36.65
N LYS A 3 -7.61 -1.17 35.70
CA LYS A 3 -6.78 0.00 35.36
C LYS A 3 -7.57 0.89 34.40
N LYS A 4 -7.85 2.13 34.83
CA LYS A 4 -8.57 3.15 34.05
C LYS A 4 -7.61 3.72 33.00
N LEU A 5 -7.92 3.49 31.73
CA LEU A 5 -7.23 4.12 30.60
C LEU A 5 -7.88 5.49 30.37
N LEU A 6 -7.11 6.55 30.62
CA LEU A 6 -7.51 7.94 30.40
C LEU A 6 -7.29 8.27 28.91
N LEU A 7 -8.37 8.37 28.15
CA LEU A 7 -8.39 8.77 26.75
C LEU A 7 -8.46 10.31 26.68
N CYS A 8 -7.34 10.98 26.39
CA CYS A 8 -7.31 12.43 26.13
C CYS A 8 -7.49 12.67 24.62
N ILE A 9 -8.75 12.85 24.19
CA ILE A 9 -9.11 13.34 22.85
C ILE A 9 -8.86 14.85 22.83
N PHE A 10 -7.80 15.30 22.15
CA PHE A 10 -7.64 16.70 21.76
C PHE A 10 -8.32 16.91 20.40
N PHE A 11 -9.60 17.31 20.44
CA PHE A 11 -10.36 17.75 19.27
C PHE A 11 -10.05 19.23 19.04
N PHE A 12 -9.07 19.54 18.18
CA PHE A 12 -8.75 20.92 17.82
C PHE A 12 -9.71 21.40 16.73
N VAL A 13 -10.82 22.01 17.15
CA VAL A 13 -11.75 22.72 16.28
C VAL A 13 -11.09 24.04 15.84
N LEU A 14 -10.75 24.17 14.57
CA LEU A 14 -10.46 25.46 13.94
C LEU A 14 -11.63 25.84 13.02
N LEU A 15 -12.57 26.63 13.56
CA LEU A 15 -13.36 27.54 12.75
C LEU A 15 -12.46 28.72 12.36
N SER A 16 -12.30 28.95 11.07
CA SER A 16 -12.15 30.32 10.58
C SER A 16 -13.00 30.49 9.33
N ALA A 17 -14.03 31.33 9.49
CA ALA A 17 -14.80 31.87 8.39
C ALA A 17 -13.92 32.90 7.65
N GLY A 18 -13.89 32.81 6.32
CA GLY A 18 -13.28 33.81 5.44
C GLY A 18 -14.15 33.96 4.20
N CYS A 19 -15.11 34.89 4.25
CA CYS A 19 -15.90 35.30 3.09
C CYS A 19 -15.07 36.20 2.18
N SER A 20 -15.15 35.99 0.86
CA SER A 20 -14.74 36.96 -0.15
C SER A 20 -15.96 37.49 -0.92
N HIS A 21 -15.91 38.78 -1.25
CA HIS A 21 -17.03 39.71 -1.45
C HIS A 21 -17.38 39.94 -2.95
N SER A 22 -18.51 40.64 -3.20
CA SER A 22 -18.94 41.41 -4.40
C SER A 22 -20.15 40.78 -5.15
N SER A 23 -21.29 41.43 -5.44
CA SER A 23 -21.70 42.85 -5.42
C SER A 23 -23.24 43.05 -5.60
N ALA A 24 -23.72 44.17 -5.04
CA ALA A 24 -24.80 45.08 -5.50
C ALA A 24 -26.31 44.71 -5.29
N PRO A 25 -27.24 45.69 -5.34
CA PRO A 25 -27.57 46.61 -4.24
C PRO A 25 -29.11 46.73 -3.96
N GLU A 26 -29.45 47.64 -3.03
CA GLU A 26 -30.64 48.53 -3.00
C GLU A 26 -31.82 48.30 -2.02
N ASN A 27 -32.15 49.43 -1.35
CA ASN A 27 -33.38 49.84 -0.66
C ASN A 27 -33.67 49.44 0.82
N ALA A 28 -33.35 50.42 1.70
CA ALA A 28 -34.27 51.20 2.54
C ALA A 28 -35.35 50.53 3.43
N ALA A 29 -35.22 50.88 4.72
CA ALA A 29 -36.27 51.25 5.69
C ALA A 29 -37.13 50.16 6.38
N ASP A 30 -36.81 50.03 7.67
CA ASP A 30 -37.70 50.19 8.84
C ASP A 30 -38.51 49.01 9.43
N HIS A 31 -38.49 49.04 10.76
CA HIS A 31 -39.47 48.61 11.75
C HIS A 31 -39.82 47.11 12.01
N ALA A 32 -39.29 46.65 13.15
CA ALA A 32 -39.98 46.07 14.32
C ALA A 32 -40.82 44.76 14.23
N VAL A 33 -40.42 43.84 15.12
CA VAL A 33 -41.25 43.05 16.05
C VAL A 33 -42.25 42.01 15.49
N SER A 34 -41.86 40.75 15.73
CA SER A 34 -42.61 39.70 16.43
C SER A 34 -43.73 38.91 15.72
N GLU A 35 -43.71 37.62 16.10
CA GLU A 35 -44.77 36.60 16.08
C GLU A 35 -44.87 35.67 14.85
N THR A 36 -44.46 34.42 15.13
CA THR A 36 -45.11 33.13 14.82
C THR A 36 -45.74 32.94 13.44
N ASP A 37 -45.18 31.98 12.69
CA ASP A 37 -46.03 30.92 12.13
C ASP A 37 -45.29 29.58 12.03
N THR A 38 -45.89 28.61 12.71
CA THR A 38 -45.66 27.18 12.67
C THR A 38 -45.84 26.59 11.28
N ILE A 39 -44.91 25.75 10.81
CA ILE A 39 -45.26 24.45 10.21
C ILE A 39 -44.29 23.38 10.73
N THR A 40 -44.82 22.59 11.66
CA THR A 40 -44.31 21.29 12.05
C THR A 40 -44.65 20.27 10.96
N ILE A 41 -43.65 19.55 10.44
CA ILE A 41 -43.82 18.14 10.09
C ILE A 41 -42.70 17.37 10.77
N SER A 42 -43.12 16.57 11.75
CA SER A 42 -42.27 15.74 12.60
C SER A 42 -41.88 14.44 11.90
N THR A 43 -40.74 13.94 12.36
CA THR A 43 -40.44 12.52 12.68
C THR A 43 -40.25 11.48 11.58
N SER A 44 -39.00 11.00 11.56
CA SER A 44 -38.59 9.61 11.84
C SER A 44 -38.32 8.67 10.67
N SER A 45 -37.11 8.08 10.75
CA SER A 45 -36.80 6.65 10.62
C SER A 45 -37.27 5.94 9.34
N ASP A 46 -36.44 5.26 8.55
CA ASP A 46 -35.43 4.29 8.92
C ASP A 46 -34.42 4.09 7.77
N THR A 47 -33.22 3.66 8.16
CA THR A 47 -32.27 2.85 7.38
C THR A 47 -32.93 1.81 6.47
N ILE A 48 -32.44 1.66 5.23
CA ILE A 48 -32.13 0.37 4.56
C ILE A 48 -30.99 0.57 3.54
N ALA A 49 -30.11 -0.42 3.52
CA ALA A 49 -28.93 -0.61 2.67
C ALA A 49 -29.26 -0.83 1.18
N VAL A 50 -28.34 -0.39 0.30
CA VAL A 50 -28.18 -0.88 -1.08
C VAL A 50 -26.69 -0.69 -1.41
N GLN A 51 -25.89 -1.76 -1.48
CA GLN A 51 -25.50 -2.45 -2.72
C GLN A 51 -25.36 -1.52 -3.93
N GLU A 52 -24.12 -1.31 -4.36
CA GLU A 52 -23.83 -0.81 -5.70
C GLU A 52 -22.76 -1.71 -6.33
N GLU A 53 -23.23 -2.56 -7.25
CA GLU A 53 -22.45 -3.31 -8.21
C GLU A 53 -22.33 -2.46 -9.48
N GLN A 54 -21.08 -2.21 -9.88
CA GLN A 54 -20.57 -2.08 -11.25
C GLN A 54 -21.40 -1.33 -12.30
N THR A 55 -20.86 -0.20 -12.79
CA THR A 55 -21.02 0.24 -14.19
C THR A 55 -19.91 1.23 -14.52
N TYR A 56 -18.93 0.80 -15.31
CA TYR A 56 -18.29 1.64 -16.33
C TYR A 56 -17.79 0.74 -17.46
N ASN A 57 -18.67 0.48 -18.44
CA ASN A 57 -18.23 0.20 -19.80
C ASN A 57 -18.30 1.52 -20.57
N GLN A 58 -17.22 1.86 -21.26
CA GLN A 58 -17.19 1.94 -22.73
C GLN A 58 -16.16 2.96 -23.20
N LEU A 59 -15.01 2.45 -23.62
CA LEU A 59 -14.27 2.92 -24.79
C LEU A 59 -13.72 1.68 -25.51
N GLU A 60 -14.59 0.96 -26.22
CA GLU A 60 -14.26 0.14 -27.38
C GLU A 60 -14.07 1.08 -28.59
N ASP A 61 -13.34 0.83 -29.66
CA ASP A 61 -12.54 -0.29 -30.16
C ASP A 61 -11.80 0.29 -31.37
N THR A 62 -10.51 -0.01 -31.54
CA THR A 62 -9.89 -0.09 -32.86
C THR A 62 -8.94 -1.26 -32.83
N ALA A 63 -9.49 -2.42 -33.16
CA ALA A 63 -8.79 -3.64 -33.45
C ALA A 63 -7.68 -3.43 -34.49
N SER A 64 -6.44 -3.70 -34.07
CA SER A 64 -5.43 -4.31 -34.93
C SER A 64 -4.41 -5.03 -34.04
N ASP A 65 -4.64 -6.33 -33.90
CA ASP A 65 -3.64 -7.39 -33.99
C ASP A 65 -2.21 -6.97 -33.60
N THR A 66 -1.82 -7.19 -32.34
CA THR A 66 -0.40 -7.29 -31.96
C THR A 66 -0.30 -8.22 -30.76
N SER A 67 0.00 -9.48 -31.08
CA SER A 67 0.89 -10.41 -30.39
C SER A 67 1.07 -10.23 -28.88
N GLN A 68 0.78 -11.30 -28.12
CA GLN A 68 1.37 -11.59 -26.83
C GLN A 68 2.87 -11.27 -26.85
N SER A 69 3.24 -10.10 -26.34
CA SER A 69 4.60 -9.80 -25.97
C SER A 69 4.74 -10.27 -24.55
N SER A 70 5.00 -11.57 -24.39
CA SER A 70 5.74 -12.05 -23.24
C SER A 70 7.06 -11.29 -23.25
N GLN A 71 7.13 -10.17 -22.54
CA GLN A 71 8.40 -9.50 -22.29
C GLN A 71 9.18 -10.45 -21.39
N THR A 72 9.95 -11.32 -22.01
CA THR A 72 11.00 -12.08 -21.36
C THR A 72 11.99 -11.05 -20.83
N ILE A 73 11.82 -10.67 -19.57
CA ILE A 73 12.84 -9.97 -18.80
C ILE A 73 14.06 -10.88 -18.82
N ALA A 74 15.15 -10.39 -19.42
CA ALA A 74 16.34 -11.17 -19.66
C ALA A 74 16.93 -11.60 -18.31
N ALA A 75 17.01 -12.91 -18.09
CA ALA A 75 17.78 -13.49 -16.99
C ALA A 75 19.23 -13.00 -17.10
N SER A 76 19.74 -12.41 -16.03
CA SER A 76 21.13 -11.97 -15.93
C SER A 76 22.08 -13.18 -15.88
N GLU A 77 23.28 -13.05 -16.48
CA GLU A 77 24.31 -14.11 -16.54
C GLU A 77 25.02 -14.39 -15.19
N ASP A 78 24.28 -14.45 -14.08
CA ASP A 78 24.66 -15.12 -12.84
C ASP A 78 23.72 -16.33 -12.71
N SER A 79 24.23 -17.54 -12.96
CA SER A 79 23.45 -18.72 -13.38
C SER A 79 22.49 -19.32 -12.34
N ASP A 80 22.13 -18.56 -11.30
CA ASP A 80 21.31 -18.98 -10.16
C ASP A 80 20.15 -18.00 -9.84
N VAL A 81 20.12 -16.81 -10.47
CA VAL A 81 19.09 -15.79 -10.22
C VAL A 81 18.29 -15.49 -11.49
N ASP A 82 17.00 -15.81 -11.51
CA ASP A 82 16.11 -15.52 -12.65
C ASP A 82 15.92 -14.01 -12.87
N TYR A 83 15.74 -13.25 -11.79
CA TYR A 83 15.49 -11.80 -11.82
C TYR A 83 16.44 -11.05 -10.87
N ASN A 84 17.51 -10.49 -11.42
CA ASN A 84 18.44 -9.68 -10.66
C ASN A 84 18.15 -8.18 -10.80
N LEU A 85 17.34 -7.64 -9.89
CA LEU A 85 16.91 -6.24 -9.91
C LEU A 85 18.07 -5.27 -9.64
N THR A 86 19.17 -5.70 -9.02
CA THR A 86 20.33 -4.82 -8.75
C THR A 86 21.10 -4.46 -10.02
N THR A 87 20.81 -5.13 -11.14
CA THR A 87 21.41 -4.87 -12.46
C THR A 87 20.43 -4.24 -13.44
N MET A 88 19.17 -4.10 -13.02
CA MET A 88 18.09 -3.54 -13.82
C MET A 88 18.08 -2.01 -13.72
N ASP A 89 17.61 -1.34 -14.77
CA ASP A 89 17.28 0.08 -14.68
C ASP A 89 16.01 0.31 -13.83
N SER A 90 15.82 1.55 -13.35
CA SER A 90 14.71 1.88 -12.45
C SER A 90 13.32 1.60 -13.05
N ASP A 91 13.14 1.77 -14.36
CA ASP A 91 11.84 1.51 -15.01
C ASP A 91 11.52 0.01 -15.02
N MET A 92 12.52 -0.83 -15.29
CA MET A 92 12.38 -2.28 -15.25
C MET A 92 12.23 -2.81 -13.81
N ILE A 93 12.93 -2.22 -12.83
CA ILE A 93 12.73 -2.51 -11.41
C ILE A 93 11.28 -2.24 -11.03
N TYR A 94 10.79 -1.03 -11.32
CA TYR A 94 9.42 -0.64 -11.03
C TYR A 94 8.40 -1.59 -11.67
N ALA A 95 8.55 -1.85 -12.98
CA ALA A 95 7.66 -2.74 -13.71
C ALA A 95 7.65 -4.15 -13.09
N THR A 96 8.81 -4.69 -12.75
CA THR A 96 8.93 -6.03 -12.17
C THR A 96 8.25 -6.11 -10.80
N VAL A 97 8.51 -5.13 -9.90
CA VAL A 97 7.88 -5.08 -8.57
C VAL A 97 6.36 -4.89 -8.68
N PHE A 98 5.91 -4.08 -9.65
CA PHE A 98 4.49 -3.91 -9.93
C PHE A 98 3.83 -5.22 -10.38
N GLN A 99 4.47 -5.98 -11.28
CA GLN A 99 3.95 -7.27 -11.73
C GLN A 99 3.88 -8.28 -10.59
N ILE A 100 4.92 -8.40 -9.76
CA ILE A 100 4.91 -9.28 -8.58
C ILE A 100 3.78 -8.91 -7.61
N THR A 101 3.50 -7.62 -7.44
CA THR A 101 2.43 -7.15 -6.54
C THR A 101 1.03 -7.53 -7.06
N ASN A 102 0.81 -7.47 -8.37
CA ASN A 102 -0.51 -7.67 -8.96
C ASN A 102 -0.76 -9.12 -9.42
N HIS A 103 0.30 -9.82 -9.80
CA HIS A 103 0.29 -11.17 -10.37
C HIS A 103 1.43 -12.03 -9.78
N PRO A 104 1.52 -12.19 -8.44
CA PRO A 104 2.60 -12.96 -7.82
C PRO A 104 2.65 -14.41 -8.31
N GLU A 105 1.51 -14.99 -8.71
CA GLU A 105 1.38 -16.35 -9.24
C GLU A 105 2.25 -16.62 -10.48
N ASP A 106 2.46 -15.62 -11.33
CA ASP A 106 3.23 -15.76 -12.58
C ASP A 106 4.74 -15.89 -12.32
N TYR A 107 5.17 -15.59 -11.10
CA TYR A 107 6.57 -15.56 -10.69
C TYR A 107 6.88 -16.60 -9.61
N VAL A 108 5.93 -17.45 -9.22
CA VAL A 108 6.17 -18.50 -8.21
C VAL A 108 7.31 -19.42 -8.65
N GLY A 109 8.23 -19.68 -7.71
CA GLY A 109 9.40 -20.52 -7.93
C GLY A 109 10.55 -19.83 -8.68
N LYS A 110 10.38 -18.57 -9.08
CA LYS A 110 11.47 -17.75 -9.65
C LYS A 110 12.37 -17.23 -8.53
N THR A 111 13.67 -17.18 -8.79
CA THR A 111 14.65 -16.60 -7.87
C THR A 111 14.87 -15.12 -8.16
N PHE A 112 14.94 -14.33 -7.09
CA PHE A 112 15.12 -12.88 -7.14
C PHE A 112 16.34 -12.45 -6.35
N GLN A 113 17.02 -11.42 -6.86
CA GLN A 113 17.96 -10.61 -6.09
C GLN A 113 17.45 -9.17 -6.09
N ILE A 114 17.22 -8.61 -4.91
CA ILE A 114 16.73 -7.24 -4.72
C ILE A 114 17.63 -6.47 -3.75
N GLU A 115 17.81 -5.18 -4.00
CA GLU A 115 18.55 -4.27 -3.14
C GLU A 115 17.59 -3.18 -2.62
N GLY A 116 17.71 -2.85 -1.35
CA GLY A 116 16.85 -1.86 -0.74
C GLY A 116 17.09 -1.67 0.75
N ILE A 117 16.19 -0.92 1.37
CA ILE A 117 16.26 -0.60 2.79
C ILE A 117 15.44 -1.62 3.58
N PHE A 118 16.05 -2.26 4.56
CA PHE A 118 15.35 -3.14 5.50
C PHE A 118 14.30 -2.35 6.27
N SER A 119 13.09 -2.91 6.34
CA SER A 119 12.04 -2.44 7.23
C SER A 119 11.18 -3.58 7.74
N SER A 120 10.57 -3.38 8.91
CA SER A 120 9.70 -4.34 9.58
C SER A 120 8.40 -3.69 10.04
N SER A 121 7.34 -4.50 10.10
CA SER A 121 6.04 -4.08 10.60
C SER A 121 5.43 -5.17 11.47
N TYR A 122 4.95 -4.81 12.65
CA TYR A 122 4.23 -5.75 13.52
C TYR A 122 2.73 -5.67 13.25
N ALA A 123 2.11 -6.82 12.97
CA ALA A 123 0.67 -6.91 12.74
C ALA A 123 -0.03 -7.47 13.98
N ASP A 124 -0.72 -6.62 14.73
CA ASP A 124 -1.48 -7.00 15.94
C ASP A 124 -2.51 -8.12 15.66
N THR A 125 -3.09 -8.16 14.46
CA THR A 125 -4.11 -9.16 14.08
C THR A 125 -3.55 -10.56 13.88
N LEU A 126 -2.26 -10.67 13.55
CA LEU A 126 -1.57 -11.92 13.26
C LEU A 126 -0.51 -12.26 14.32
N ASP A 127 -0.28 -11.36 15.27
CA ASP A 127 0.71 -11.48 16.36
C ASP A 127 2.12 -11.84 15.85
N ARG A 128 2.54 -11.20 14.74
CA ARG A 128 3.87 -11.42 14.14
C ARG A 128 4.42 -10.19 13.44
N TYR A 129 5.74 -10.20 13.27
CA TYR A 129 6.44 -9.25 12.41
C TYR A 129 6.43 -9.73 10.95
N PHE A 130 6.37 -8.75 10.05
CA PHE A 130 6.66 -8.88 8.63
C PHE A 130 7.92 -8.09 8.33
N TYR A 131 8.75 -8.63 7.44
CA TYR A 131 10.05 -8.06 7.08
C TYR A 131 10.10 -7.77 5.59
N TYR A 132 10.58 -6.60 5.25
CA TYR A 132 10.52 -6.05 3.90
C TYR A 132 11.88 -5.51 3.48
N CYS A 133 12.17 -5.68 2.19
CA CYS A 133 13.20 -4.91 1.50
C CYS A 133 12.50 -3.80 0.70
N ILE A 134 12.63 -2.55 1.15
CA ILE A 134 12.05 -1.37 0.50
C ILE A 134 12.92 -0.96 -0.69
N ILE A 135 12.43 -1.22 -1.90
CA ILE A 135 13.17 -1.03 -3.14
C ILE A 135 13.02 0.43 -3.59
N LYS A 136 14.11 1.21 -3.53
CA LYS A 136 14.11 2.67 -3.76
C LYS A 136 13.58 3.07 -5.14
N ASP A 137 13.92 2.29 -6.16
CA ASP A 137 13.53 2.54 -7.55
C ASP A 137 12.10 2.08 -7.89
N ALA A 138 11.38 1.45 -6.94
CA ALA A 138 9.99 1.01 -7.12
C ALA A 138 8.95 1.90 -6.37
N LEU A 139 9.37 3.06 -5.87
CA LEU A 139 8.55 3.92 -5.01
C LEU A 139 7.53 4.78 -5.79
N ALA A 140 6.46 4.18 -6.34
CA ALA A 140 5.39 4.96 -6.99
C ALA A 140 4.14 5.19 -6.12
N CYS A 141 3.92 4.39 -5.06
CA CYS A 141 2.80 4.58 -4.12
C CYS A 141 3.07 3.86 -2.78
N CYS A 142 3.16 4.61 -1.68
CA CYS A 142 3.17 4.11 -0.30
C CYS A 142 4.34 3.21 0.17
N ALA A 143 5.48 3.24 -0.53
CA ALA A 143 6.66 2.42 -0.25
C ALA A 143 6.42 0.91 -0.45
N GLN A 144 6.37 0.49 -1.71
CA GLN A 144 6.37 -0.94 -2.08
C GLN A 144 7.77 -1.52 -1.85
N GLY A 145 7.92 -2.23 -0.74
CA GLY A 145 8.96 -3.23 -0.58
C GLY A 145 8.43 -4.62 -0.91
N LEU A 146 9.34 -5.57 -1.09
CA LEU A 146 8.98 -6.98 -1.18
C LEU A 146 9.19 -7.64 0.19
N GLU A 147 8.17 -8.35 0.68
CA GLU A 147 8.27 -9.15 1.90
C GLU A 147 9.30 -10.26 1.68
N PHE A 148 10.08 -10.59 2.71
CA PHE A 148 10.94 -11.77 2.69
C PHE A 148 10.93 -12.52 4.02
N VAL A 149 11.18 -13.83 3.92
CA VAL A 149 11.25 -14.78 5.03
C VAL A 149 12.56 -15.54 4.91
N LEU A 150 13.41 -15.43 5.94
CA LEU A 150 14.70 -16.11 5.96
C LEU A 150 14.53 -17.63 6.08
N SER A 151 15.46 -18.37 5.48
CA SER A 151 15.44 -19.85 5.46
C SER A 151 15.30 -20.46 6.85
N ASP A 152 15.97 -19.88 7.84
CA ASP A 152 15.98 -20.37 9.23
C ASP A 152 14.98 -19.60 10.13
N SER A 153 13.95 -18.99 9.55
CA SER A 153 13.05 -18.06 10.25
C SER A 153 12.36 -18.63 11.51
N GLU A 154 12.16 -19.95 11.59
CA GLU A 154 11.59 -20.59 12.80
C GLU A 154 12.49 -20.49 14.03
N GLU A 155 13.80 -20.31 13.83
CA GLU A 155 14.80 -20.19 14.89
C GLU A 155 15.16 -18.73 15.22
N LEU A 156 14.69 -17.78 14.40
CA LEU A 156 15.05 -16.36 14.51
C LEU A 156 14.04 -15.57 15.33
N SER A 157 14.55 -14.66 16.14
CA SER A 157 13.80 -13.61 16.82
C SER A 157 13.89 -12.30 16.04
N PRO A 158 13.01 -11.32 16.29
CA PRO A 158 13.07 -10.02 15.60
C PRO A 158 14.40 -9.27 15.74
N GLU A 159 15.17 -9.54 16.78
CA GLU A 159 16.51 -8.99 17.03
C GLU A 159 17.62 -9.60 16.16
N ASP A 160 17.37 -10.74 15.52
CA ASP A 160 18.31 -11.39 14.60
C ASP A 160 18.25 -10.82 13.17
N TYR A 161 17.24 -9.99 12.88
CA TYR A 161 17.11 -9.26 11.63
C TYR A 161 17.99 -7.98 11.63
N PRO A 162 18.28 -7.39 10.45
CA PRO A 162 18.98 -6.10 10.37
C PRO A 162 18.31 -5.01 11.20
N ALA A 163 19.07 -3.98 11.58
CA ALA A 163 18.47 -2.79 12.18
C ALA A 163 17.58 -2.05 11.16
N GLU A 164 16.46 -1.49 11.61
CA GLU A 164 15.59 -0.63 10.78
C GLU A 164 16.39 0.41 9.99
N GLY A 165 16.09 0.55 8.69
CA GLY A 165 16.77 1.52 7.83
C GLY A 165 18.11 1.04 7.27
N THR A 166 18.57 -0.17 7.59
CA THR A 166 19.81 -0.74 7.06
C THR A 166 19.67 -1.11 5.59
N GLU A 167 20.65 -0.78 4.76
CA GLU A 167 20.67 -1.18 3.36
C GLU A 167 21.12 -2.64 3.21
N ILE A 168 20.33 -3.43 2.50
CA ILE A 168 20.49 -4.87 2.34
C ILE A 168 20.29 -5.31 0.90
N ILE A 169 20.94 -6.41 0.53
CA ILE A 169 20.62 -7.19 -0.66
C ILE A 169 19.98 -8.48 -0.19
N VAL A 170 18.78 -8.79 -0.69
CA VAL A 170 18.04 -10.02 -0.39
C VAL A 170 18.05 -10.92 -1.62
N ARG A 171 18.35 -12.21 -1.40
CA ARG A 171 18.14 -13.28 -2.38
C ARG A 171 17.12 -14.26 -1.85
N GLY A 172 16.17 -14.69 -2.67
CA GLY A 172 15.18 -15.69 -2.28
C GLY A 172 14.32 -16.14 -3.46
N THR A 173 13.39 -17.04 -3.17
CA THR A 173 12.45 -17.61 -4.17
C THR A 173 11.07 -17.02 -3.95
N LEU A 174 10.40 -16.60 -5.02
CA LEU A 174 9.05 -16.05 -4.85
C LEU A 174 8.03 -17.16 -4.54
N GLU A 175 7.27 -16.91 -3.48
CA GLU A 175 6.05 -17.62 -3.11
C GLU A 175 4.86 -16.65 -3.22
N ALA A 176 3.74 -17.15 -3.74
CA ALA A 176 2.45 -16.48 -3.66
C ALA A 176 1.63 -17.12 -2.51
N TYR A 177 1.10 -16.30 -1.62
CA TYR A 177 0.30 -16.77 -0.48
C TYR A 177 -0.91 -15.87 -0.22
N THR A 178 -1.84 -16.33 0.62
CA THR A 178 -3.00 -15.53 1.04
C THR A 178 -3.08 -15.53 2.55
N GLU A 179 -3.19 -14.35 3.13
CA GLU A 179 -3.37 -14.22 4.58
C GLU A 179 -4.74 -14.72 5.02
N PRO A 180 -4.86 -15.40 6.17
CA PRO A 180 -6.14 -15.84 6.69
C PRO A 180 -7.12 -14.67 6.83
N GLY A 181 -8.29 -14.78 6.19
CA GLY A 181 -9.32 -13.74 6.19
C GLY A 181 -9.22 -12.72 5.06
N PHE A 182 -8.21 -12.81 4.20
CA PHE A 182 -8.08 -12.00 2.98
C PHE A 182 -8.38 -12.84 1.73
N SER A 183 -8.81 -12.17 0.66
CA SER A 183 -9.07 -12.80 -0.65
C SER A 183 -8.02 -12.45 -1.71
N VAL A 184 -7.04 -11.61 -1.33
CA VAL A 184 -5.97 -11.16 -2.21
C VAL A 184 -4.75 -12.06 -1.98
N SER A 185 -4.04 -12.39 -3.06
CA SER A 185 -2.76 -13.07 -2.97
C SER A 185 -1.62 -12.06 -2.91
N TYR A 186 -0.62 -12.35 -2.10
CA TYR A 186 0.58 -11.55 -1.88
C TYR A 186 1.80 -12.34 -2.36
N GLY A 187 2.78 -11.65 -2.93
CA GLY A 187 4.09 -12.20 -3.23
C GLY A 187 5.08 -11.92 -2.10
N ARG A 188 5.88 -12.92 -1.73
CA ARG A 188 7.02 -12.77 -0.82
C ARG A 188 8.19 -13.64 -1.26
N LEU A 189 9.40 -13.28 -0.85
CA LEU A 189 10.58 -14.13 -1.02
C LEU A 189 10.71 -15.09 0.17
N VAL A 190 10.71 -16.39 -0.08
CA VAL A 190 11.00 -17.44 0.91
C VAL A 190 12.37 -18.06 0.64
N ASP A 191 12.82 -18.90 1.58
CA ASP A 191 14.18 -19.46 1.59
C ASP A 191 15.23 -18.37 1.40
N ALA A 192 14.95 -17.21 1.99
CA ALA A 192 15.71 -16.01 1.72
C ALA A 192 17.01 -15.99 2.54
N SER A 193 17.96 -15.23 2.02
CA SER A 193 19.18 -14.79 2.71
C SER A 193 19.40 -13.31 2.40
N TYR A 194 20.15 -12.62 3.26
CA TYR A 194 20.53 -11.24 3.02
C TYR A 194 22.02 -10.99 3.26
N THR A 195 22.54 -9.96 2.61
CA THR A 195 23.84 -9.37 2.90
C THR A 195 23.69 -7.88 3.17
N LEU A 196 24.50 -7.35 4.10
CA LEU A 196 24.56 -5.91 4.32
C LEU A 196 25.27 -5.24 3.15
N VAL A 197 24.70 -4.14 2.64
CA VAL A 197 25.45 -3.26 1.73
C VAL A 197 26.42 -2.51 2.60
N SER A 198 27.73 -2.76 2.42
CA SER A 198 28.74 -2.06 3.19
C SER A 198 28.67 -0.58 2.84
N SER A 199 28.45 0.27 3.84
CA SER A 199 28.89 1.66 3.74
C SER A 199 30.43 1.61 3.75
N GLU A 200 31.09 1.68 2.58
CA GLU A 200 32.54 1.88 2.59
C GLU A 200 32.90 3.14 3.39
N PRO A 201 34.00 3.13 4.16
CA PRO A 201 34.40 4.20 5.06
C PRO A 201 34.81 5.50 4.37
#